data_AF-A0A959QUL9-F1
#
_entry.id   AF-A0A959QUL9-F1
#
_cell.length_a   1.000
_cell.length_b   1.000
_cell.length_c   1.000
_cell.angle_alpha   90.00
_cell.angle_beta   90.00
_cell.angle_gamma   90.00
#
_symmetry.space_group_name_H-M   'P 1'
#
loop_
_entity.id
_entity.type
_entity.pdbx_description
1 polymer ?
#
loop_
_entity_poly.entity_id
_entity_poly.type
_entity_poly.pdbx_seq_one_letter_code
_entity_poly.pdbx_strand_id
1 'polypeptide(L)' 'MTDIGYLKSIDRQFRYYKSLGEKAMQQVDDNILFIQPNEDSNSIATIVKHMWGNMMS' A
#
# COMPACT_ATOMS: atom_id res chain seq x y z
N MET A 1 17.69 -11.15 -21.68
CA MET A 1 17.68 -11.98 -20.46
C MET A 1 17.39 -11.07 -19.30
N THR A 2 16.29 -11.27 -18.58
CA THR A 2 16.04 -10.55 -17.33
C THR A 2 17.09 -11.01 -16.32
N ASP A 3 17.86 -10.08 -15.79
CA ASP A 3 18.86 -10.40 -14.78
C ASP A 3 18.17 -10.92 -13.50
N ILE A 4 18.57 -12.11 -13.04
CA ILE A 4 18.05 -12.73 -11.82
C ILE A 4 18.32 -11.82 -10.60
N GLY A 5 19.42 -11.04 -10.64
CA GLY A 5 19.72 -10.04 -9.63
C GLY A 5 18.66 -8.94 -9.57
N TYR A 6 18.29 -8.37 -10.72
CA TYR A 6 17.24 -7.35 -10.83
C TYR A 6 15.88 -7.83 -10.29
N LEU A 7 15.39 -9.01 -10.70
CA LEU A 7 14.10 -9.53 -10.23
C LEU A 7 14.07 -9.74 -8.71
N LYS A 8 15.16 -10.26 -8.12
CA LYS A 8 15.29 -10.41 -6.67
C LYS A 8 15.29 -9.07 -5.94
N SER A 9 15.92 -8.05 -6.52
CA SER A 9 15.95 -6.70 -5.95
C SER A 9 14.55 -6.09 -5.91
N ILE A 10 13.81 -6.19 -7.02
CA ILE A 10 12.44 -5.66 -7.12
C ILE A 10 11.48 -6.40 -6.17
N ASP A 11 11.55 -7.73 -6.05
CA ASP A 11 10.73 -8.48 -5.07
C ASP A 11 11.02 -8.02 -3.63
N ARG A 12 12.29 -7.82 -3.28
CA ARG A 12 12.66 -7.33 -1.95
C ARG A 12 12.09 -5.93 -1.69
N GLN A 13 12.21 -5.02 -2.66
CA GLN A 13 11.72 -3.65 -2.51
C GLN A 13 10.19 -3.62 -2.43
N PHE A 14 9.49 -4.44 -3.21
CA PHE A 14 8.04 -4.59 -3.13
C PHE A 14 7.59 -5.07 -1.75
N ARG A 15 8.21 -6.14 -1.22
CA ARG A 15 7.90 -6.65 0.13
C ARG A 15 8.19 -5.63 1.22
N TYR A 16 9.28 -4.86 1.08
CA TYR A 16 9.61 -3.80 2.02
C TYR A 16 8.50 -2.74 2.07
N TYR A 17 8.03 -2.22 0.93
CA TYR A 17 6.95 -1.25 0.89
C TYR A 17 5.61 -1.81 1.40
N LYS A 18 5.30 -3.08 1.08
CA LYS A 18 4.14 -3.76 1.68
C LYS A 18 4.20 -3.76 3.20
N SER A 19 5.37 -4.09 3.77
CA SER A 19 5.56 -4.10 5.23
C SER A 19 5.44 -2.71 5.86
N LEU A 20 5.86 -1.65 5.14
CA LEU A 20 5.67 -0.28 5.60
C LEU A 20 4.20 0.11 5.61
N GLY A 21 3.44 -0.25 4.57
CA GLY A 21 2.00 -0.03 4.51
C GLY A 21 1.25 -0.77 5.62
N GLU A 22 1.60 -2.04 5.88
CA GLU A 22 1.04 -2.82 6.99
C GLU A 22 1.33 -2.18 8.36
N LYS A 23 2.59 -1.77 8.60
CA LYS A 23 2.96 -1.06 9.84
C LYS A 23 2.29 0.30 9.97
N ALA A 24 2.04 1.02 8.88
CA ALA A 24 1.32 2.29 8.89
C ALA A 24 -0.15 2.08 9.30
N MET A 25 -0.82 1.07 8.74
CA MET A 25 -2.20 0.74 9.12
C MET A 25 -2.30 0.30 10.58
N GLN A 26 -1.29 -0.38 11.13
CA GLN A 26 -1.24 -0.77 12.55
C GLN A 26 -1.13 0.40 13.53
N GLN A 27 -0.83 1.62 13.07
CA GLN A 27 -0.72 2.79 13.95
C GLN A 27 -2.09 3.34 14.37
N VAL A 28 -3.17 2.84 13.79
CA VAL A 28 -4.54 3.32 14.04
C VAL A 28 -5.48 2.14 14.23
N ASP A 29 -6.58 2.37 14.94
CA ASP A 29 -7.67 1.40 15.06
C ASP A 29 -8.43 1.25 13.73
N ASP A 30 -9.04 0.09 13.51
CA ASP A 30 -9.72 -0.26 12.25
C ASP A 30 -10.80 0.74 11.84
N ASN A 31 -11.50 1.36 12.79
CA ASN A 31 -12.52 2.37 12.50
C ASN A 31 -11.92 3.61 11.82
N ILE A 32 -10.68 3.98 12.16
CA ILE A 32 -9.97 5.14 11.58
C ILE A 32 -9.67 4.91 10.10
N LEU A 33 -9.50 3.65 9.66
CA LEU A 33 -9.21 3.32 8.27
C LEU A 33 -10.28 3.85 7.29
N PHE A 34 -11.51 3.99 7.78
CA PHE A 34 -12.67 4.41 6.98
C PHE A 34 -13.02 5.90 7.13
N ILE A 35 -12.30 6.63 8.00
CA ILE A 35 -12.56 8.07 8.21
C ILE A 35 -12.04 8.88 7.03
N GLN A 36 -12.87 9.82 6.59
CA GLN A 36 -12.51 10.85 5.64
C GLN A 36 -12.32 12.18 6.39
N PRO A 37 -11.10 12.75 6.45
CA PRO A 37 -10.84 13.95 7.25
C PRO A 37 -11.57 15.22 6.78
N ASN A 38 -11.81 15.33 5.47
CA ASN A 38 -12.56 16.41 4.83
C ASN A 38 -13.06 15.95 3.44
N GLU A 39 -13.92 16.75 2.81
CA GLU A 39 -14.55 16.43 1.53
C GLU A 39 -13.57 16.20 0.37
N ASP A 40 -12.37 16.80 0.43
CA ASP A 40 -11.33 16.69 -0.59
C ASP A 40 -10.32 15.55 -0.35
N SER A 41 -10.47 14.80 0.76
CA SER A 41 -9.55 13.74 1.15
C SER A 41 -10.14 12.35 0.96
N ASN A 42 -9.32 11.37 0.60
CA ASN A 42 -9.71 9.96 0.66
C ASN A 42 -9.42 9.37 2.04
N SER A 43 -10.24 8.41 2.47
CA SER A 43 -9.91 7.56 3.61
C SER A 43 -8.74 6.62 3.27
N ILE A 44 -8.07 6.09 4.30
CA ILE A 44 -6.98 5.11 4.14
C ILE A 44 -7.46 3.90 3.34
N ALA A 45 -8.66 3.40 3.64
CA ALA A 45 -9.28 2.28 2.94
C ALA A 45 -9.45 2.55 1.43
N THR A 46 -9.92 3.74 1.07
CA THR A 46 -10.08 4.14 -0.34
C THR A 46 -8.74 4.21 -1.06
N ILE A 47 -7.70 4.78 -0.43
CA ILE A 47 -6.35 4.84 -0.99
C ILE A 47 -5.81 3.42 -1.25
N VAL A 48 -5.90 2.51 -0.26
CA VAL A 48 -5.43 1.12 -0.41
C VAL A 48 -6.20 0.39 -1.50
N LYS A 49 -7.52 0.59 -1.61
CA LYS A 49 -8.35 0.01 -2.68
C LYS A 49 -7.90 0.48 -4.06
N HIS A 50 -7.60 1.77 -4.24
CA HIS A 50 -7.09 2.28 -5.51
C HIS A 50 -5.69 1.74 -5.84
N MET A 51 -4.79 1.66 -4.86
CA MET A 51 -3.47 1.06 -5.07
C MET A 51 -3.58 -0.39 -5.52
N TRP A 52 -4.45 -1.19 -4.88
CA TRP A 52 -4.70 -2.57 -5.30
C TRP A 52 -5.24 -2.65 -6.73
N GLY A 53 -6.21 -1.80 -7.08
CA GLY A 53 -6.73 -1.72 -8.45
C GLY A 53 -5.64 -1.37 -9.48
N ASN A 54 -4.76 -0.42 -9.17
CA ASN A 54 -3.65 -0.03 -10.05
C ASN A 54 -2.62 -1.16 -10.24
N MET A 55 -2.43 -2.03 -9.26
CA MET A 55 -1.52 -3.19 -9.36
C MET A 55 -2.09 -4.33 -10.23
N MET A 56 -3.40 -4.33 -10.48
CA MET A 56 -4.09 -5.35 -11.29
C MET A 56 -4.16 -5.00 -12.78
N SER A 57 -3.80 -3.77 -13.16
CA SER A 57 -3.99 -3.21 -14.50
C SER A 57 -2.73 -3.16 -15.33
#